data_AF-A0A1Q5ICS9-F1
#
_entry.id   AF-A0A1Q5ICS9-F1
#
_cell.length_a   1.000
_cell.length_b   1.000
_cell.length_c   1.000
_cell.angle_alpha   90.00
_cell.angle_beta   90.00
_cell.angle_gamma   90.00
#
_symmetry.space_group_name_H-M   'P 1'
#
loop_
_entity.id
_entity.type
_entity.pdbx_description
1 polymer ?
#
loop_
_entity_poly.entity_id
_entity_poly.type
_entity_poly.pdbx_seq_one_letter_code
_entity_poly.pdbx_strand_id
1 'polypeptide(L)' 'MRPKSVAVTVAVSYSPHMRETTVPVGDGFADLADARGVSPDELAAEACGRLLAAEAELVRREARRLARVHDSLLRRLGE' A
#
# COMPACT_ATOMS: atom_id res chain seq x y z
N MET A 1 -25.86 -2.15 -16.28
CA MET A 1 -25.18 -3.38 -15.83
C MET A 1 -24.14 -2.96 -14.80
N ARG A 2 -24.29 -3.31 -13.51
CA ARG A 2 -23.22 -3.03 -12.52
C ARG A 2 -22.10 -4.04 -12.77
N PRO A 3 -20.82 -3.63 -12.84
CA PRO A 3 -19.72 -4.59 -12.97
C PRO A 3 -19.73 -5.53 -11.76
N LYS A 4 -19.56 -6.84 -12.00
CA LYS A 4 -19.51 -7.81 -10.91
C LYS A 4 -18.12 -7.73 -10.30
N SER A 5 -17.98 -7.01 -9.19
CA SER A 5 -16.70 -6.93 -8.49
C SER A 5 -16.30 -8.32 -7.98
N VAL A 6 -15.16 -8.82 -8.45
CA VAL A 6 -14.50 -10.01 -7.91
C VAL A 6 -13.66 -9.56 -6.71
N ALA A 7 -13.59 -10.37 -5.67
CA ALA A 7 -12.87 -10.04 -4.44
C ALA A 7 -11.56 -10.83 -4.39
N VAL A 8 -10.44 -10.14 -4.18
CA VAL A 8 -9.12 -10.76 -4.00
C VAL A 8 -8.61 -10.44 -2.60
N THR A 9 -8.11 -11.45 -1.89
CA THR A 9 -7.54 -11.26 -0.55
C THR A 9 -6.06 -10.95 -0.66
N VAL A 10 -5.65 -9.82 -0.07
CA VAL A 10 -4.25 -9.40 0.00
C VAL A 10 -3.80 -9.36 1.45
N ALA A 11 -2.66 -9.98 1.73
CA ALA A 11 -1.98 -9.85 3.01
C ALA A 11 -1.14 -8.56 3.00
N VAL A 12 -1.46 -7.62 3.90
CA VAL A 12 -0.69 -6.40 4.10
C VAL A 12 0.06 -6.51 5.43
N SER A 13 1.38 -6.29 5.39
CA SER A 13 2.21 -6.21 6.59
C SER A 13 2.57 -4.77 6.88
N TYR A 14 2.18 -4.28 8.06
CA TYR A 14 2.77 -3.12 8.69
C TYR A 14 3.13 -3.54 10.11
N SER A 15 4.41 -3.52 10.43
CA SER A 15 4.96 -4.09 11.66
C SER A 15 4.17 -3.63 12.91
N PRO A 16 3.77 -4.53 13.83
CA PRO A 16 3.99 -5.98 13.88
C PRO A 16 2.76 -6.82 13.46
N HIS A 17 1.78 -6.26 12.74
CA HIS A 17 0.52 -6.95 12.46
C HIS A 17 0.37 -7.28 10.97
N MET A 18 0.27 -8.57 10.66
CA MET A 18 -0.21 -9.04 9.36
C MET A 18 -1.74 -8.92 9.36
N ARG A 19 -2.29 -8.15 8.42
CA ARG A 19 -3.73 -8.03 8.24
C ARG A 19 -4.09 -8.50 6.84
N GLU A 20 -5.09 -9.37 6.77
CA GLU A 20 -5.74 -9.74 5.52
C GLU A 20 -6.81 -8.71 5.20
N THR A 21 -6.92 -8.34 3.93
CA THR A 21 -7.96 -7.42 3.44
C THR A 21 -8.41 -7.87 2.07
N THR A 22 -9.73 -7.85 1.85
CA THR A 22 -10.32 -8.11 0.55
C THR A 22 -10.43 -6.81 -0.24
N VAL A 23 -9.90 -6.82 -1.46
CA VAL A 23 -9.94 -5.68 -2.38
C VAL A 23 -10.82 -6.05 -3.58
N PRO A 24 -11.79 -5.20 -3.97
CA PRO A 24 -12.59 -5.43 -5.17
C PRO A 24 -11.74 -5.19 -6.42
N VAL A 25 -11.79 -6.13 -7.35
CA VAL A 25 -11.16 -6.06 -8.67
C VAL A 25 -12.22 -6.13 -9.77
N GLY A 26 -11.88 -5.58 -10.95
CA GLY A 26 -12.76 -5.59 -12.12
C GLY A 26 -12.78 -6.95 -12.83
N ASP A 27 -13.78 -7.14 -13.69
CA ASP A 27 -14.05 -8.42 -14.39
C ASP A 27 -12.86 -8.94 -15.23
N GLY A 28 -11.95 -8.08 -15.70
CA GLY A 28 -10.77 -8.46 -16.49
C GLY A 28 -9.48 -8.67 -15.70
N PHE A 29 -9.54 -8.67 -14.36
CA PHE A 29 -8.34 -8.79 -13.53
C PHE A 29 -7.71 -10.19 -13.61
N ALA A 30 -8.53 -11.23 -13.71
CA ALA A 30 -8.06 -12.60 -13.92
C ALA A 30 -7.34 -12.73 -15.28
N ASP A 31 -7.93 -12.20 -16.35
CA ASP A 31 -7.32 -12.21 -17.69
C ASP A 31 -5.97 -11.49 -17.70
N LEU A 32 -5.85 -10.39 -16.95
CA LEU A 32 -4.59 -9.66 -16.80
C LEU A 32 -3.55 -10.47 -16.02
N ALA A 33 -3.95 -11.18 -14.97
CA ALA A 33 -3.07 -12.05 -14.20
C ALA A 33 -2.55 -13.20 -15.09
N ASP A 34 -3.44 -13.84 -15.83
CA ASP A 34 -3.14 -14.90 -16.79
C ASP A 34 -2.18 -14.41 -17.89
N ALA A 35 -2.45 -13.24 -18.48
CA ALA A 35 -1.58 -12.64 -19.49
C ALA A 35 -0.18 -12.30 -18.96
N ARG A 36 -0.04 -12.05 -17.65
CA ARG A 36 1.24 -11.81 -16.97
C ARG A 36 1.89 -13.10 -16.44
N GLY A 37 1.21 -14.24 -16.52
CA GLY A 37 1.69 -15.52 -15.99
C GLY A 37 1.82 -15.55 -14.46
N VAL A 38 0.98 -14.79 -13.75
CA VAL A 38 0.94 -14.73 -12.28
C VAL A 38 -0.48 -15.01 -11.79
N SER A 39 -0.63 -15.40 -10.53
CA SER A 39 -1.95 -15.52 -9.92
C SER A 39 -2.60 -14.15 -9.67
N PRO A 40 -3.94 -14.07 -9.61
CA PRO A 40 -4.64 -12.84 -9.23
C PRO A 40 -4.20 -12.31 -7.86
N ASP A 41 -3.95 -13.18 -6.88
CA ASP A 41 -3.49 -12.78 -5.54
C ASP A 41 -2.10 -12.13 -5.59
N GLU A 42 -1.16 -12.70 -6.36
CA GLU A 42 0.17 -12.14 -6.57
C GLU A 42 0.11 -10.79 -7.28
N LEU A 43 -0.72 -10.68 -8.33
CA LEU A 43 -0.92 -9.44 -9.05
C LEU A 43 -1.51 -8.34 -8.13
N ALA A 44 -2.47 -8.70 -7.29
CA ALA A 44 -3.09 -7.78 -6.35
C ALA A 44 -2.10 -7.34 -5.26
N ALA A 45 -1.33 -8.28 -4.71
CA ALA A 45 -0.27 -7.99 -3.75
C ALA A 45 0.80 -7.07 -4.34
N GLU A 46 1.24 -7.30 -5.58
CA GLU A 46 2.19 -6.42 -6.28
C GLU A 46 1.62 -5.01 -6.44
N ALA A 47 0.39 -4.89 -6.94
CA ALA A 47 -0.27 -3.60 -7.16
C ALA A 47 -0.45 -2.83 -5.85
N CYS A 48 -0.95 -3.49 -4.80
CA CYS A 48 -1.09 -2.91 -3.46
C CYS A 48 0.27 -2.50 -2.89
N GLY A 49 1.30 -3.34 -3.02
CA GLY A 49 2.65 -3.05 -2.55
C GLY A 49 3.24 -1.80 -3.21
N ARG A 50 3.07 -1.65 -4.53
CA ARG A 50 3.53 -0.46 -5.27
C ARG A 50 2.82 0.82 -4.80
N LEU A 51 1.51 0.76 -4.61
CA LEU A 51 0.73 1.90 -4.12
C LEU A 51 1.16 2.28 -2.70
N LEU A 52 1.23 1.31 -1.79
CA LEU A 52 1.64 1.54 -0.41
C LEU A 52 3.06 2.11 -0.32
N ALA A 53 3.99 1.63 -1.16
CA ALA A 53 5.34 2.17 -1.22
C ALA A 53 5.37 3.65 -1.64
N ALA A 54 4.55 4.02 -2.63
CA ALA A 54 4.43 5.40 -3.10
C ALA A 54 3.83 6.31 -2.02
N GLU A 55 2.73 5.89 -1.39
CA GLU A 55 2.09 6.63 -0.28
C GLU A 55 3.04 6.78 0.92
N ALA A 56 3.76 5.71 1.26
CA ALA A 56 4.72 5.74 2.35
C ALA A 56 5.87 6.73 2.07
N GLU A 57 6.26 6.95 0.82
CA GLU A 57 7.28 7.96 0.50
C GLU A 57 6.77 9.38 0.71
N LEU A 58 5.49 9.66 0.40
CA LEU A 58 4.87 10.95 0.69
C LEU A 58 4.88 11.24 2.19
N VAL A 59 4.47 10.26 3.00
CA VAL A 59 4.49 10.35 4.46
C VAL A 59 5.91 10.55 4.98
N ARG A 60 6.88 9.76 4.52
CA ARG A 60 8.30 9.91 4.91
C ARG A 60 8.85 11.28 4.55
N ARG A 61 8.55 11.78 3.35
CA ARG A 61 8.97 13.11 2.90
C ARG A 61 8.43 14.20 3.82
N GLU A 62 7.16 14.12 4.17
CA GLU A 62 6.51 15.11 5.04
C GLU A 62 7.03 15.00 6.48
N ALA A 63 7.21 13.80 7.00
CA ALA A 63 7.84 13.57 8.30
C ALA A 63 9.25 14.16 8.36
N ARG A 64 10.07 13.97 7.32
CA ARG A 64 11.40 14.60 7.22
C ARG A 64 11.32 16.12 7.14
N ARG A 65 10.32 16.68 6.46
CA ARG A 65 10.10 18.13 6.39
C ARG A 65 9.79 18.68 7.79
N LEU A 66 8.85 18.07 8.49
CA LEU A 66 8.49 18.45 9.86
C LEU A 66 9.68 18.32 10.82
N ALA A 67 10.40 17.21 10.76
CA ALA A 67 11.58 16.98 11.59
C ALA A 67 12.63 18.09 11.40
N ARG A 68 12.91 18.50 10.15
CA ARG A 68 13.85 19.60 9.87
C ARG A 68 13.35 20.95 10.38
N VAL A 69 12.07 21.26 10.21
CA VAL A 69 11.48 22.53 10.67
C VAL A 69 11.53 22.63 12.20
N HIS A 70 11.29 21.50 12.88
CA HIS A 70 11.19 21.47 14.33
C HIS A 70 12.45 20.95 15.03
N ASP A 71 13.56 20.70 14.32
CA ASP A 71 14.81 20.18 14.89
C ASP A 71 15.31 21.04 16.05
N SER A 72 15.27 22.37 15.89
CA SER A 72 15.67 23.31 16.94
C SER A 72 14.72 23.31 18.14
N LEU A 73 13.42 23.07 17.93
CA LEU A 73 12.42 22.94 19.00
C LEU A 73 12.58 21.62 19.75
N LEU A 74 12.82 20.52 19.03
CA LEU A 74 13.06 19.20 19.62
C LEU A 74 14.35 19.17 20.43
N ARG A 75 15.43 19.82 19.94
CA ARG A 75 16.69 19.96 20.69
C ARG A 75 16.50 20.69 22.03
N ARG A 76 15.71 21.76 22.05
CA ARG A 76 15.42 22.54 23.26
C ARG A 76 14.50 21.85 24.26
N LEU A 77 13.72 20.86 23.83
CA LEU A 77 12.85 20.06 24.69
C LEU A 77 13.59 18.88 25.35
N GLY A 78 14.78 18.53 24.86
CA GLY A 78 15.63 17.47 25.40
C GLY A 78 16.72 17.95 26.37
N GLU A 79 16.84 19.25 26.59
CA GLU A 79 17.64 19.88 27.67
C GLU A 79 16.82 19.97 28.96
#